data_AF-A0A0A9FWT4-F1
#
_entry.id   AF-A0A0A9FWT4-F1
#
_cell.length_a   1.000
_cell.length_b   1.000
_cell.length_c   1.000
_cell.angle_alpha   90.00
_cell.angle_beta   90.00
_cell.angle_gamma   90.00
#
_symmetry.space_group_name_H-M   'P 1'
#
loop_
_entity.id
_entity.type
_entity.pdbx_description
1 polymer ?
#
loop_
_entity_poly.entity_id
_entity_poly.type
_entity_poly.pdbx_seq_one_letter_code
_entity_poly.pdbx_strand_id
1 'polypeptide(L)'
;MSDDQIMDEAQKTFATEKGKPFALVYWWKTLKNEPKWCAHLEQMEKEKNKEDSSSDVIDVQNTQRPIGRDAAKAERSGKRKTQEVLDGVVLLGEKVDIVVKAHAESKQERQKAIEVQQRVSSEQLETARLKQIAARDKKQTKLLDVYNSLLSQDTSRMTEQEKANREKAMEKFLKMLGNDD
;
A
#
# COMPACT_ATOMS: atom_id res chain seq x y z
N MET A 1 4.13 -46.15 12.69
CA MET A 1 3.19 -45.00 12.68
C MET A 1 3.74 -43.99 11.70
N SER A 2 2.98 -43.62 10.67
CA SER A 2 3.36 -42.52 9.75
C SER A 2 3.21 -41.17 10.47
N ASP A 3 4.01 -40.16 10.10
CA ASP A 3 3.92 -38.79 10.64
C ASP A 3 2.48 -38.24 10.54
N ASP A 4 1.80 -38.52 9.43
CA ASP A 4 0.41 -38.10 9.22
C ASP A 4 -0.57 -38.77 10.20
N GLN A 5 -0.31 -40.03 10.59
CA GLN A 5 -1.15 -40.74 11.57
C GLN A 5 -1.00 -40.12 12.96
N ILE A 6 0.22 -39.73 13.34
CA ILE A 6 0.51 -39.07 14.61
C ILE A 6 -0.16 -37.69 14.65
N MET A 7 -0.12 -36.97 13.54
CA MET A 7 -0.78 -35.66 13.43
C MET A 7 -2.30 -35.75 13.52
N ASP A 8 -2.92 -36.73 12.86
CA ASP A 8 -4.37 -36.94 12.93
C ASP A 8 -4.84 -37.33 14.34
N GLU A 9 -4.05 -38.14 15.04
CA GLU A 9 -4.31 -38.48 16.44
C GLU A 9 -4.21 -37.26 17.35
N ALA A 10 -3.15 -36.44 17.20
CA ALA A 10 -2.97 -35.21 17.96
C ALA A 10 -4.08 -34.16 17.71
N GLN A 11 -4.60 -34.08 16.49
CA GLN A 11 -5.72 -33.18 16.19
C GLN A 11 -7.02 -33.65 16.84
N LYS A 12 -7.26 -34.98 16.87
CA LYS A 12 -8.43 -35.56 17.54
C LYS A 12 -8.39 -35.34 19.05
N THR A 13 -7.24 -35.54 19.69
CA THR A 13 -7.09 -35.27 21.12
C THR A 13 -7.32 -33.80 21.43
N PHE A 14 -6.70 -32.89 20.66
CA PHE A 14 -6.90 -31.45 20.82
C PHE A 14 -8.36 -31.01 20.65
N ALA A 15 -9.05 -31.52 19.62
CA ALA A 15 -10.45 -31.19 19.38
C ALA A 15 -11.36 -31.70 20.51
N THR A 16 -11.03 -32.86 21.09
CA THR A 16 -11.75 -33.42 22.25
C THR A 16 -11.55 -32.56 23.50
N GLU A 17 -10.32 -32.11 23.76
CA GLU A 17 -10.00 -31.32 24.95
C GLU A 17 -10.46 -29.86 24.88
N LYS A 18 -10.37 -29.24 23.68
CA LYS A 18 -10.63 -27.80 23.49
C LYS A 18 -11.98 -27.52 22.84
N GLY A 19 -12.72 -28.56 22.42
CA GLY A 19 -14.02 -28.45 21.76
C GLY A 19 -13.98 -27.74 20.40
N LYS A 20 -12.79 -27.50 19.84
CA LYS A 20 -12.57 -26.76 18.58
C LYS A 20 -11.37 -27.36 17.83
N PRO A 21 -11.41 -27.38 16.49
CA PRO A 21 -10.27 -27.82 15.69
C PRO A 21 -9.10 -26.85 15.83
N PHE A 22 -7.88 -27.36 15.65
CA PHE A 22 -6.68 -26.53 15.65
C PHE A 22 -6.71 -25.56 14.46
N ALA A 23 -6.69 -24.25 14.72
CA ALA A 23 -6.87 -23.25 13.66
C ALA A 23 -5.63 -23.04 12.78
N LEU A 24 -4.44 -23.39 13.27
CA LEU A 24 -3.16 -23.09 12.62
C LEU A 24 -2.51 -24.31 11.92
N VAL A 25 -3.31 -25.33 11.56
CA VAL A 25 -2.81 -26.55 10.87
C VAL A 25 -2.02 -26.20 9.61
N TYR A 26 -2.49 -25.22 8.84
CA TYR A 26 -1.83 -24.79 7.61
C TYR A 26 -0.42 -24.24 7.88
N TRP A 27 -0.28 -23.35 8.86
CA TRP A 27 1.01 -22.78 9.24
C TRP A 27 1.97 -23.82 9.78
N TRP A 28 1.48 -24.77 10.58
CA TRP A 28 2.28 -25.90 11.05
C TRP A 28 2.84 -26.73 9.88
N LYS A 29 1.99 -27.10 8.91
CA LYS A 29 2.42 -27.88 7.72
C LYS A 29 3.48 -27.15 6.90
N THR A 30 3.39 -25.82 6.80
CA THR A 30 4.37 -25.01 6.09
C THR A 30 5.69 -24.89 6.84
N LEU A 31 5.65 -24.69 8.16
CA LEU A 31 6.84 -24.41 8.97
C LEU A 31 7.58 -25.66 9.46
N LYS A 32 6.93 -26.83 9.54
CA LYS A 32 7.53 -28.03 10.15
C LYS A 32 8.82 -28.50 9.46
N ASN A 33 8.97 -28.20 8.18
CA ASN A 33 10.13 -28.59 7.36
C ASN A 33 11.11 -27.43 7.11
N GLU A 34 10.88 -26.25 7.71
CA GLU A 34 11.78 -25.11 7.54
C GLU A 34 13.13 -25.41 8.22
N PRO A 35 14.28 -25.19 7.54
CA PRO A 35 15.60 -25.56 8.06
C PRO A 35 15.91 -24.97 9.44
N LYS A 36 15.42 -23.74 9.70
CA LYS A 36 15.58 -23.07 10.99
C LYS A 36 14.82 -23.79 12.11
N TRP A 37 13.64 -24.31 11.80
CA TRP A 37 12.79 -25.02 12.77
C TRP A 37 13.36 -26.40 13.10
N CYS A 38 13.79 -27.15 12.08
CA CYS A 38 14.45 -28.45 12.28
C CYS A 38 15.73 -28.32 13.13
N ALA A 39 16.59 -27.33 12.82
CA ALA A 39 17.81 -27.08 13.60
C ALA A 39 17.53 -26.75 15.07
N HIS A 40 16.44 -26.02 15.35
CA HIS A 40 16.02 -25.71 16.70
C HIS A 40 15.53 -26.95 17.46
N LEU A 41 14.72 -27.81 16.82
CA LEU A 41 14.25 -29.06 17.42
C LEU A 41 15.40 -30.03 17.73
N GLU A 42 16.37 -30.18 16.81
CA GLU A 42 17.56 -31.00 17.05
C GLU A 42 18.41 -30.49 18.22
N GLN A 43 18.50 -29.17 18.39
CA GLN A 43 19.22 -28.60 19.52
C GLN A 43 18.51 -28.92 20.85
N MET A 44 17.19 -28.79 20.89
CA MET A 44 16.36 -29.12 22.05
C MET A 44 16.48 -30.60 22.46
N GLU A 45 16.51 -31.53 21.48
CA GLU A 45 16.72 -32.95 21.76
C GLU A 45 18.12 -33.25 22.31
N LYS A 46 19.16 -32.57 21.78
CA LYS A 46 20.54 -32.71 22.27
C LYS A 46 20.70 -32.19 23.69
N GLU A 47 20.01 -31.10 24.05
CA GLU A 47 20.02 -30.54 25.40
C GLU A 47 19.29 -31.47 26.39
N LYS A 48 18.14 -32.02 26.01
CA LYS A 48 17.39 -32.97 26.83
C LYS A 48 18.15 -34.27 27.09
N ASN A 49 18.88 -34.78 26.08
CA ASN A 49 19.72 -35.98 26.23
C ASN A 49 21.00 -35.75 27.06
N LYS A 50 21.40 -34.48 27.29
CA LYS A 50 22.56 -34.14 28.12
C LYS A 50 22.24 -34.05 29.62
N GLU A 51 20.99 -33.79 29.98
CA GLU A 51 20.57 -33.69 31.39
C GLU A 51 20.52 -35.06 32.09
N ASP A 52 20.43 -36.17 31.35
CA ASP A 52 20.37 -37.54 31.88
C ASP A 52 21.75 -38.24 32.02
N SER A 53 22.87 -37.53 31.84
CA SER A 53 24.22 -38.11 32.01
C SER A 53 25.24 -37.12 32.53
N SER A 54 25.26 -36.90 33.85
CA SER A 54 26.45 -36.35 34.52
C SER A 54 26.46 -36.68 36.02
N SER A 55 26.87 -37.90 36.35
CA SER A 55 27.46 -38.21 37.65
C SER A 55 28.83 -38.81 37.39
N ASP A 56 29.89 -38.00 37.47
CA ASP A 56 31.18 -38.50 37.93
C ASP A 56 32.04 -37.39 38.51
N VAL A 57 32.44 -37.60 39.76
CA VAL A 57 33.30 -36.73 40.57
C VAL A 57 34.73 -37.17 40.34
N ILE A 58 35.59 -36.29 39.83
CA ILE A 58 37.04 -36.57 39.71
C ILE A 58 37.86 -35.47 40.40
N ASP A 59 38.54 -35.95 41.44
CA ASP A 59 39.81 -35.58 42.09
C ASP A 59 40.51 -34.26 41.71
N VAL A 60 40.77 -33.45 42.73
CA VAL A 60 41.41 -32.13 42.66
C VAL A 60 42.92 -32.29 42.88
N GLN A 61 43.69 -32.34 41.79
CA GLN A 61 45.13 -32.04 41.83
C GLN A 61 45.48 -30.87 40.90
N ASN A 62 45.92 -29.78 41.54
CA ASN A 62 46.71 -28.68 41.01
C ASN A 62 46.28 -28.05 39.67
N THR A 63 45.09 -27.43 39.64
CA THR A 63 44.78 -26.40 38.64
C THR A 63 44.91 -25.03 39.31
N GLN A 64 45.87 -24.22 38.85
CA GLN A 64 45.94 -22.80 39.17
C GLN A 64 44.54 -22.20 38.97
N ARG A 65 43.96 -21.58 40.01
CA ARG A 65 42.58 -21.10 39.95
C ARG A 65 42.41 -20.18 38.73
N PRO A 66 41.39 -20.38 37.89
CA PRO A 66 41.16 -19.52 36.74
C PRO A 66 41.01 -18.07 37.20
N ILE A 67 41.42 -17.14 36.33
CA ILE A 67 41.42 -15.72 36.62
C ILE A 67 40.06 -15.28 37.20
N GLY A 68 40.11 -14.60 38.34
CA GLY A 68 38.90 -14.22 39.08
C GLY A 68 37.96 -13.39 38.23
N ARG A 69 36.65 -13.50 38.49
CA ARG A 69 35.58 -12.84 37.74
C ARG A 69 35.87 -11.36 37.45
N ASP A 70 36.41 -10.65 38.43
CA ASP A 70 36.64 -9.20 38.34
C ASP A 70 37.89 -8.85 37.51
N ALA A 71 38.94 -9.67 37.56
CA ALA A 71 40.11 -9.52 36.70
C ALA A 71 39.80 -9.89 35.23
N ALA A 72 39.02 -10.96 35.02
CA ALA A 72 38.51 -11.33 33.69
C ALA A 72 37.59 -10.24 33.11
N LYS A 73 36.77 -9.61 33.97
CA LYS A 73 35.90 -8.50 33.57
C LYS A 73 36.71 -7.26 33.19
N ALA A 74 37.77 -6.94 33.92
CA ALA A 74 38.65 -5.79 33.65
C ALA A 74 39.41 -5.94 32.31
N GLU A 75 39.98 -7.11 32.03
CA GLU A 75 40.60 -7.45 30.73
C GLU A 75 39.60 -7.29 29.57
N ARG A 76 38.36 -7.79 29.76
CA ARG A 76 37.30 -7.72 28.74
C ARG A 76 36.63 -6.33 28.65
N SER A 77 36.79 -5.46 29.64
CA SER A 77 36.18 -4.12 29.67
C SER A 77 37.13 -3.00 29.27
N GLY A 78 38.35 -3.33 28.82
CA GLY A 78 39.32 -2.34 28.33
C GLY A 78 38.74 -1.47 27.19
N LYS A 79 39.27 -0.24 27.09
CA LYS A 79 38.95 0.91 26.19
C LYS A 79 38.39 0.62 24.78
N ARG A 80 38.55 -0.58 24.24
CA ARG A 80 37.99 -1.02 22.95
C ARG A 80 36.46 -1.10 22.94
N LYS A 81 35.82 -1.53 24.03
CA LYS A 81 34.33 -1.58 24.09
C LYS A 81 33.68 -0.21 23.99
N THR A 82 34.27 0.81 24.61
CA THR A 82 33.74 2.18 24.54
C THR A 82 33.90 2.78 23.14
N GLN A 83 35.00 2.47 22.45
CA GLN A 83 35.20 2.94 21.07
C GLN A 83 34.25 2.24 20.08
N GLU A 84 34.09 0.92 20.19
CA GLU A 84 33.17 0.14 19.34
C GLU A 84 31.71 0.57 19.54
N VAL A 85 31.32 0.90 20.78
CA VAL A 85 29.99 1.48 21.06
C VAL A 85 29.86 2.88 20.46
N LEU A 86 30.88 3.74 20.56
CA LEU A 86 30.85 5.07 19.94
C LEU A 86 30.76 4.98 18.41
N ASP A 87 31.59 4.15 17.78
CA ASP A 87 31.59 3.94 16.32
C ASP A 87 30.24 3.36 15.87
N GLY A 88 29.67 2.43 16.64
CA GLY A 88 28.33 1.90 16.42
C GLY A 88 27.24 2.97 16.50
N VAL A 89 27.34 3.91 17.45
CA VAL A 89 26.40 5.03 17.60
C VAL A 89 26.51 6.01 16.43
N VAL A 90 27.73 6.33 15.96
CA VAL A 90 27.95 7.19 14.79
C VAL A 90 27.38 6.56 13.52
N LEU A 91 27.70 5.28 13.26
CA LEU A 91 27.16 4.53 12.12
C LEU A 91 25.64 4.42 12.16
N LEU A 92 25.04 4.29 13.35
CA LEU A 92 23.58 4.26 13.48
C LEU A 92 22.99 5.64 13.18
N GLY A 93 23.62 6.72 13.64
CA GLY A 93 23.23 8.11 13.34
C GLY A 93 23.21 8.37 11.83
N GLU A 94 24.28 8.00 11.12
CA GLU A 94 24.36 8.14 9.66
C GLU A 94 23.24 7.37 8.94
N LYS A 95 22.94 6.15 9.39
CA LYS A 95 21.83 5.35 8.82
C LYS A 95 20.47 6.00 9.09
N VAL A 96 20.26 6.55 10.29
CA VAL A 96 19.03 7.27 10.63
C VAL A 96 18.88 8.50 9.75
N ASP A 97 19.95 9.27 9.53
CA ASP A 97 19.93 10.44 8.65
C ASP A 97 19.56 10.10 7.21
N ILE A 98 20.08 8.98 6.68
CA ILE A 98 19.71 8.49 5.35
C ILE A 98 18.22 8.16 5.29
N VAL A 99 17.68 7.48 6.31
CA VAL A 99 16.24 7.13 6.38
C VAL A 99 15.38 8.39 6.48
N VAL A 100 15.78 9.36 7.30
CA VAL A 100 15.05 10.64 7.44
C VAL A 100 15.02 11.40 6.12
N LYS A 101 16.16 11.48 5.42
CA LYS A 101 16.25 12.12 4.08
C LYS A 101 15.37 11.41 3.06
N ALA A 102 15.48 10.09 2.94
CA ALA A 102 14.68 9.30 2.01
C ALA A 102 13.17 9.44 2.28
N HIS A 103 12.76 9.52 3.55
CA HIS A 103 11.38 9.72 3.91
C HIS A 103 10.88 11.15 3.59
N ALA A 104 11.72 12.17 3.79
CA ALA A 104 11.41 13.55 3.41
C ALA A 104 11.24 13.69 1.89
N GLU A 105 12.16 13.11 1.11
CA GLU A 105 12.10 13.07 -0.35
C GLU A 105 10.85 12.35 -0.84
N SER A 106 10.54 11.16 -0.29
CA SER A 106 9.33 10.42 -0.68
C SER A 106 8.04 11.19 -0.36
N LYS A 107 7.99 11.91 0.77
CA LYS A 107 6.85 12.80 1.08
C LYS A 107 6.73 13.94 0.07
N GLN A 108 7.83 14.56 -0.31
CA GLN A 108 7.83 15.64 -1.30
C GLN A 108 7.39 15.14 -2.67
N GLU A 109 7.86 13.97 -3.12
CA GLU A 109 7.45 13.37 -4.38
C GLU A 109 5.95 13.03 -4.41
N ARG A 110 5.44 12.43 -3.33
CA ARG A 110 4.00 12.16 -3.19
C ARG A 110 3.18 13.44 -3.25
N GLN A 111 3.63 14.50 -2.59
CA GLN A 111 2.95 15.78 -2.62
C GLN A 111 2.91 16.38 -4.03
N LYS A 112 4.05 16.37 -4.74
CA LYS A 112 4.12 16.80 -6.15
C LYS A 112 3.19 15.98 -7.05
N ALA A 113 3.13 14.66 -6.86
CA ALA A 113 2.25 13.79 -7.65
C ALA A 113 0.77 14.12 -7.41
N ILE A 114 0.38 14.39 -6.16
CA ILE A 114 -0.99 14.80 -5.83
C ILE A 114 -1.32 16.14 -6.49
N GLU A 115 -0.41 17.11 -6.44
CA GLU A 115 -0.60 18.42 -7.08
C GLU A 115 -0.77 18.30 -8.60
N VAL A 116 0.06 17.48 -9.26
CA VAL A 116 -0.08 17.21 -10.71
C VAL A 116 -1.43 16.56 -11.01
N GLN A 117 -1.83 15.56 -10.22
CA GLN A 117 -3.12 14.89 -10.39
C GLN A 117 -4.30 15.85 -10.24
N GLN A 118 -4.25 16.76 -9.26
CA GLN A 118 -5.27 17.78 -9.05
C GLN A 118 -5.35 18.73 -10.24
N ARG A 119 -4.22 19.21 -10.76
CA ARG A 119 -4.17 20.10 -11.94
C ARG A 119 -4.73 19.42 -13.18
N VAL A 120 -4.32 18.20 -13.46
CA VAL A 120 -4.84 17.43 -14.61
C VAL A 120 -6.35 17.23 -14.49
N SER A 121 -6.84 16.90 -13.29
CA SER A 121 -8.28 16.77 -13.06
C SER A 121 -9.04 18.07 -13.27
N SER A 122 -8.52 19.21 -12.81
CA SER A 122 -9.17 20.51 -13.03
C SER A 122 -9.17 20.90 -14.50
N GLU A 123 -8.04 20.73 -15.20
CA GLU A 123 -7.92 21.03 -16.63
C GLU A 123 -8.87 20.15 -17.47
N GLN A 124 -8.99 18.86 -17.16
CA GLN A 124 -9.95 17.99 -17.84
C GLN A 124 -11.40 18.46 -17.67
N LEU A 125 -11.76 18.89 -16.47
CA LEU A 125 -13.10 19.40 -16.20
C LEU A 125 -13.37 20.74 -16.91
N GLU A 126 -12.38 21.65 -16.94
CA GLU A 126 -12.49 22.91 -17.68
C GLU A 126 -12.56 22.69 -19.20
N THR A 127 -11.74 21.79 -19.75
CA THR A 127 -11.80 21.46 -21.19
C THR A 127 -13.15 20.83 -21.58
N ALA A 128 -13.74 20.00 -20.72
CA ALA A 128 -15.07 19.46 -20.95
C ALA A 128 -16.15 20.56 -20.93
N ARG A 129 -16.07 21.50 -19.98
CA ARG A 129 -16.97 22.66 -19.92
C ARG A 129 -16.84 23.54 -21.16
N LEU A 130 -15.62 23.89 -21.58
CA LEU A 130 -15.37 24.70 -22.77
C LEU A 130 -15.88 24.01 -24.04
N LYS A 131 -15.74 22.69 -24.17
CA LYS A 131 -16.31 21.93 -25.28
C LYS A 131 -17.83 21.98 -25.30
N GLN A 132 -18.49 21.91 -24.14
CA GLN A 132 -19.94 22.02 -24.04
C GLN A 132 -20.42 23.42 -24.45
N ILE A 133 -19.75 24.47 -23.95
CA ILE A 133 -20.04 25.87 -24.32
C ILE A 133 -19.85 26.05 -25.83
N ALA A 134 -18.71 25.65 -26.39
CA ALA A 134 -18.47 25.75 -27.83
C ALA A 134 -19.51 24.98 -28.67
N ALA A 135 -19.99 23.83 -28.18
CA ALA A 135 -21.05 23.08 -28.85
C ALA A 135 -22.40 23.79 -28.78
N ARG A 136 -22.73 24.44 -27.65
CA ARG A 136 -23.93 25.27 -27.49
C ARG A 136 -23.85 26.49 -28.41
N ASP A 137 -22.76 27.24 -28.35
CA ASP A 137 -22.55 28.44 -29.16
C ASP A 137 -22.64 28.11 -30.64
N LYS A 138 -22.02 27.02 -31.10
CA LYS A 138 -22.12 26.55 -32.48
C LYS A 138 -23.56 26.23 -32.90
N LYS A 139 -24.38 25.66 -32.01
CA LYS A 139 -25.81 25.43 -32.28
C LYS A 139 -26.56 26.75 -32.36
N GLN A 140 -26.31 27.66 -31.43
CA GLN A 140 -26.94 28.98 -31.37
C GLN A 140 -26.59 29.83 -32.60
N THR A 141 -25.32 29.88 -33.03
CA THR A 141 -24.89 30.57 -34.26
C THR A 141 -25.65 30.06 -35.47
N LYS A 142 -25.69 28.74 -35.68
CA LYS A 142 -26.42 28.15 -36.81
C LYS A 142 -27.92 28.47 -36.78
N LEU A 143 -28.51 28.49 -35.59
CA LEU A 143 -29.92 28.81 -35.40
C LEU A 143 -30.21 30.28 -35.75
N LEU A 144 -29.34 31.20 -35.32
CA LEU A 144 -29.40 32.61 -35.68
C LEU A 144 -29.19 32.83 -37.18
N ASP A 145 -28.27 32.11 -37.81
CA ASP A 145 -28.03 32.20 -39.26
C ASP A 145 -29.29 31.82 -40.05
N VAL A 146 -29.94 30.70 -39.69
CA VAL A 146 -31.19 30.26 -40.32
C VAL A 146 -32.32 31.26 -40.04
N TYR A 147 -32.44 31.76 -38.82
CA TYR A 147 -33.45 32.77 -38.46
C TYR A 147 -33.28 34.06 -39.29
N ASN A 148 -32.06 34.59 -39.38
CA ASN A 148 -31.74 35.78 -40.18
C ASN A 148 -32.02 35.54 -41.67
N SER A 149 -31.61 34.38 -42.20
CA SER A 149 -31.91 34.00 -43.58
C SER A 149 -33.41 33.92 -43.85
N LEU A 150 -34.18 33.41 -42.89
CA LEU A 150 -35.63 33.40 -43.00
C LEU A 150 -36.09 34.85 -43.04
N LEU A 151 -35.83 35.66 -42.01
CA LEU A 151 -36.26 37.05 -41.87
C LEU A 151 -36.03 37.91 -43.13
N SER A 152 -34.89 37.76 -43.80
CA SER A 152 -34.51 38.54 -45.00
C SER A 152 -35.08 38.05 -46.33
N GLN A 153 -35.73 36.89 -46.37
CA GLN A 153 -36.30 36.32 -47.59
C GLN A 153 -37.54 37.11 -48.07
N ASP A 154 -37.64 37.37 -49.37
CA ASP A 154 -38.82 38.01 -49.97
C ASP A 154 -40.08 37.16 -49.79
N THR A 155 -41.17 37.79 -49.34
CA THR A 155 -42.46 37.15 -49.05
C THR A 155 -43.58 37.63 -49.97
N SER A 156 -43.28 38.48 -50.95
CA SER A 156 -44.25 39.09 -51.87
C SER A 156 -45.08 38.06 -52.65
N ARG A 157 -44.48 36.89 -52.96
CA ARG A 157 -45.09 35.80 -53.73
C ARG A 157 -45.64 34.64 -52.89
N MET A 158 -45.56 34.72 -51.57
CA MET A 158 -46.03 33.66 -50.67
C MET A 158 -47.54 33.78 -50.42
N THR A 159 -48.22 32.64 -50.37
CA THR A 159 -49.62 32.53 -49.92
C THR A 159 -49.76 32.81 -48.42
N GLU A 160 -50.96 33.13 -47.95
CA GLU A 160 -51.23 33.32 -46.51
C GLU A 160 -50.86 32.11 -45.67
N GLN A 161 -51.12 30.90 -46.16
CA GLN A 161 -50.76 29.66 -45.46
C GLN A 161 -49.24 29.50 -45.31
N GLU A 162 -48.48 29.81 -46.36
CA GLU A 162 -47.01 29.76 -46.32
C GLU A 162 -46.44 30.83 -45.38
N LYS A 163 -47.03 32.03 -45.35
CA LYS A 163 -46.67 33.09 -44.41
C LYS A 163 -46.95 32.67 -42.96
N ALA A 164 -48.11 32.09 -42.67
CA ALA A 164 -48.45 31.58 -41.34
C ALA A 164 -47.54 30.43 -40.90
N ASN A 165 -47.18 29.50 -41.79
CA ASN A 165 -46.24 28.43 -41.50
C ASN A 165 -44.84 28.97 -41.18
N ARG A 166 -44.40 29.99 -41.92
CA ARG A 166 -43.12 30.67 -41.71
C ARG A 166 -43.07 31.43 -40.38
N GLU A 167 -44.13 32.12 -40.00
CA GLU A 167 -44.25 32.78 -38.69
C GLU A 167 -44.13 31.76 -37.55
N LYS A 168 -44.84 30.63 -37.64
CA LYS A 168 -44.72 29.51 -36.68
C LYS A 168 -43.29 28.96 -36.61
N ALA A 169 -42.58 28.88 -37.74
CA ALA A 169 -41.19 28.44 -37.76
C ALA A 169 -40.25 29.44 -37.05
N MET A 170 -40.43 30.75 -37.28
CA MET A 170 -39.70 31.80 -36.58
C MET A 170 -39.95 31.77 -35.07
N GLU A 171 -41.21 31.62 -34.64
CA GLU A 171 -41.55 31.50 -33.23
C GLU A 171 -40.90 30.27 -32.58
N LYS A 172 -40.87 29.14 -33.29
CA LYS A 172 -40.19 27.93 -32.83
C LYS A 172 -38.68 28.12 -32.70
N PHE A 173 -38.05 28.83 -33.63
CA PHE A 173 -36.62 29.16 -33.56
C PHE A 173 -36.31 30.10 -32.37
N LEU A 174 -37.14 31.12 -32.13
CA LEU A 174 -37.02 32.01 -30.97
C LEU A 174 -37.12 31.24 -29.65
N LYS A 175 -38.07 30.30 -29.54
CA LYS A 175 -38.18 29.42 -28.36
C LYS A 175 -36.94 28.55 -28.16
N MET A 176 -36.37 28.01 -29.24
CA MET A 176 -35.14 27.21 -29.15
C MET A 176 -33.90 28.05 -28.77
N LEU A 177 -33.88 29.35 -29.07
CA LEU A 177 -32.82 30.27 -28.62
C LEU A 177 -32.94 30.63 -27.12
N GLY A 178 -34.15 30.64 -26.56
CA GLY A 178 -34.41 31.05 -25.18
C GLY A 178 -34.49 29.92 -24.14
N ASN A 179 -34.49 28.66 -24.56
CA ASN A 179 -34.68 27.50 -23.67
C ASN A 179 -33.37 26.90 -23.12
N ASP A 180 -32.22 27.50 -23.39
CA ASP A 180 -30.93 26.92 -23.00
C ASP A 180 -30.47 27.37 -21.58
N ASP A 181 -31.20 28.19 -20.83
CA ASP A 181 -30.84 28.64 -19.47
C ASP A 181 -31.30 27.71 -18.33
#